data_AF-A0A954ANE4-F1
#
_entry.id   AF-A0A954ANE4-F1
#
_cell.length_a   1.000
_cell.length_b   1.000
_cell.length_c   1.000
_cell.angle_alpha   90.00
_cell.angle_beta   90.00
_cell.angle_gamma   90.00
#
_symmetry.space_group_name_H-M   'P 1'
#
loop_
_entity.id
_entity.type
_entity.pdbx_description
1 polymer ?
#
loop_
_entity_poly.entity_id
_entity_poly.type
_entity_poly.pdbx_seq_one_letter_code
_entity_poly.pdbx_strand_id
1 'polypeptide(L)'
;MAAAVEAARSGKSVLVLEPTQLLGGLTSSGLGATDVGNKDAIGGIAREFYRAVKEWYEQDDAWIWQRRDEFRGRGHRESQDAAWTFEPKVAAAIFERWAAHEGIEVLRGVRLDRSRIEFAPTWGNPSRIAAVF
;
A
#
# COMPACT_ATOMS: atom_id res chain seq x y z
N MET A 1 -2.35 -3.96 1.52
CA MET A 1 -1.32 -3.32 2.36
C MET A 1 -1.89 -2.49 3.49
N ALA A 2 -2.75 -1.48 3.26
CA ALA A 2 -3.26 -0.64 4.36
C ALA A 2 -3.84 -1.44 5.53
N ALA A 3 -4.75 -2.40 5.25
CA ALA A 3 -5.31 -3.26 6.29
C ALA A 3 -4.26 -4.13 7.02
N ALA A 4 -3.21 -4.58 6.32
CA ALA A 4 -2.15 -5.37 6.93
C ALA A 4 -1.32 -4.54 7.92
N VAL A 5 -1.01 -3.29 7.55
CA VAL A 5 -0.30 -2.34 8.42
C VAL A 5 -1.16 -1.96 9.63
N GLU A 6 -2.45 -1.63 9.44
CA GLU A 6 -3.33 -1.34 10.58
C GLU A 6 -3.43 -2.53 11.54
N ALA A 7 -3.57 -3.75 11.01
CA ALA A 7 -3.66 -4.95 11.83
C ALA A 7 -2.37 -5.19 12.62
N ALA A 8 -1.20 -5.02 11.99
CA ALA A 8 0.09 -5.14 12.66
C ALA A 8 0.26 -4.10 13.78
N ARG A 9 -0.04 -2.83 13.49
CA ARG A 9 -0.01 -1.73 14.48
C ARG A 9 -1.02 -1.90 15.61
N SER A 10 -2.10 -2.64 15.36
CA SER A 10 -3.09 -3.05 16.37
C SER A 10 -2.66 -4.28 17.17
N GLY A 11 -1.39 -4.70 17.07
CA GLY A 11 -0.82 -5.82 17.82
C GLY A 11 -1.27 -7.20 17.33
N LYS A 12 -1.70 -7.32 16.07
CA LYS A 12 -2.03 -8.62 15.46
C LYS A 12 -0.84 -9.16 14.68
N SER A 13 -0.67 -10.48 14.69
CA SER A 13 0.22 -11.14 13.73
C SER A 13 -0.44 -11.14 12.35
N VAL A 14 0.32 -10.78 11.33
CA VAL A 14 -0.21 -10.60 9.96
C VAL A 14 0.65 -11.38 8.97
N LEU A 15 -0.03 -12.17 8.14
CA LEU A 15 0.53 -12.83 6.97
C LEU A 15 -0.21 -12.32 5.72
N VAL A 16 0.53 -11.84 4.73
CA VAL A 16 0.01 -11.43 3.43
C VAL A 16 0.35 -12.49 2.39
N LEU A 17 -0.67 -12.97 1.67
CA LEU A 17 -0.51 -13.85 0.51
C LEU A 17 -0.62 -12.99 -0.76
N GLU A 18 0.49 -12.81 -1.47
CA GLU A 18 0.57 -12.08 -2.73
C GLU A 18 0.65 -13.07 -3.91
N PRO A 19 -0.35 -13.13 -4.80
CA PRO A 19 -0.36 -14.07 -5.91
C PRO A 19 0.72 -13.85 -6.97
N THR A 20 1.29 -12.65 -7.01
CA THR A 20 2.38 -12.28 -7.93
C THR A 20 3.71 -12.18 -7.17
N GLN A 21 4.73 -11.60 -7.82
CA GLN A 21 6.00 -11.26 -7.18
C GLN A 21 6.06 -9.81 -6.70
N LEU A 22 5.03 -9.00 -6.98
CA LEU A 22 5.06 -7.56 -6.76
C LEU A 22 3.99 -7.15 -5.74
N LEU A 23 4.45 -6.70 -4.58
CA LEU A 23 3.58 -6.23 -3.49
C LEU A 23 3.06 -4.82 -3.78
N GLY A 24 1.76 -4.60 -3.56
CA GLY A 24 1.14 -3.27 -3.65
C GLY A 24 0.02 -3.13 -4.68
N GLY A 25 -0.22 -4.17 -5.50
CA GLY A 25 -1.31 -4.19 -6.47
C GLY A 25 -1.18 -3.07 -7.51
N LEU A 26 -2.29 -2.38 -7.82
CA LEU A 26 -2.32 -1.34 -8.86
C LEU A 26 -1.31 -0.21 -8.63
N THR A 27 -1.10 0.18 -7.37
CA THR A 27 -0.19 1.26 -6.96
C THR A 27 1.26 0.93 -7.31
N SER A 28 1.67 -0.33 -7.16
CA SER A 28 3.03 -0.80 -7.51
C SER A 28 3.16 -1.28 -8.95
N SER A 29 2.05 -1.52 -9.66
CA SER A 29 2.02 -2.18 -10.98
C SER A 29 1.77 -1.24 -12.17
N GLY A 30 1.77 0.09 -11.98
CA GLY A 30 1.68 1.03 -13.11
C GLY A 30 0.82 2.27 -12.87
N LEU A 31 -0.05 2.28 -11.85
CA LEU A 31 -0.91 3.43 -11.55
C LEU A 31 -0.23 4.34 -10.53
N GLY A 32 0.67 5.17 -11.07
CA GLY A 32 1.50 6.11 -10.30
C GLY A 32 0.92 7.51 -10.14
N ALA A 33 -0.20 7.85 -10.80
CA ALA A 33 -0.82 9.17 -10.71
C ALA A 33 -2.24 9.03 -10.14
N THR A 34 -2.43 9.50 -8.91
CA THR A 34 -3.73 9.38 -8.25
C THR A 34 -4.63 10.56 -8.63
N ASP A 35 -5.79 10.26 -9.20
CA ASP A 35 -6.86 11.24 -9.41
C ASP A 35 -7.52 11.60 -8.08
N VAL A 36 -7.20 12.80 -7.57
CA VAL A 36 -7.73 13.28 -6.29
C VAL A 36 -8.48 14.59 -6.49
N GLY A 37 -9.79 14.57 -6.21
CA GLY A 37 -10.63 15.77 -6.18
C GLY A 37 -10.35 16.61 -4.93
N ASN A 38 -10.82 16.16 -3.77
CA ASN A 38 -10.52 16.79 -2.48
C ASN A 38 -9.39 16.05 -1.76
N LYS A 39 -8.20 16.66 -1.73
CA LYS A 39 -7.02 16.11 -1.05
C LYS A 39 -7.17 16.05 0.47
N ASP A 40 -7.99 16.89 1.06
CA ASP A 40 -8.19 16.94 2.51
C ASP A 40 -9.05 15.77 3.00
N ALA A 41 -9.79 15.11 2.11
CA ALA A 41 -10.52 13.89 2.42
C ALA A 41 -9.61 12.66 2.54
N ILE A 42 -8.34 12.75 2.11
CA ILE A 42 -7.39 11.63 2.15
C ILE A 42 -6.56 11.71 3.44
N GLY A 43 -6.88 10.84 4.40
CA GLY A 43 -6.24 10.70 5.71
C GLY A 43 -5.73 9.28 6.01
N GLY A 44 -5.38 9.03 7.27
CA GLY A 44 -4.93 7.72 7.77
C GLY A 44 -3.72 7.15 7.04
N ILE A 45 -3.61 5.83 6.97
CA ILE A 45 -2.50 5.15 6.27
C ILE A 45 -2.41 5.53 4.79
N ALA A 46 -3.52 5.88 4.14
CA ALA A 46 -3.45 6.36 2.75
C ALA A 46 -2.64 7.66 2.66
N ARG A 47 -2.85 8.61 3.59
CA ARG A 47 -2.05 9.85 3.65
C ARG A 47 -0.60 9.58 4.05
N GLU A 48 -0.36 8.63 4.95
CA GLU A 48 1.00 8.18 5.28
C GLU A 48 1.76 7.67 4.05
N PHE A 49 1.10 6.93 3.16
CA PHE A 49 1.72 6.48 1.92
C PHE A 49 2.15 7.65 1.04
N TYR A 50 1.28 8.64 0.83
CA TYR A 50 1.62 9.82 0.01
C TYR A 50 2.65 10.75 0.68
N ARG A 51 2.75 10.74 2.02
CA ARG A 51 3.86 11.37 2.76
C ARG A 51 5.16 10.61 2.56
N ALA A 52 5.16 9.28 2.64
CA ALA A 52 6.34 8.48 2.35
C ALA A 52 6.83 8.66 0.89
N VAL A 53 5.90 8.85 -0.06
CA VAL A 53 6.24 9.23 -1.45
C VAL A 53 6.91 10.60 -1.48
N LYS A 54 6.36 11.59 -0.76
CA LYS A 54 6.96 12.94 -0.66
C LYS A 54 8.39 12.84 -0.11
N GLU A 55 8.59 12.14 1.01
CA GLU A 55 9.89 11.91 1.64
C GLU A 55 10.89 11.20 0.71
N TRP A 56 10.41 10.27 -0.13
CA TRP A 56 11.26 9.62 -1.14
C TRP A 56 11.80 10.65 -2.14
N TYR A 57 10.93 11.51 -2.68
CA TYR A 57 11.31 12.50 -3.70
C TYR A 57 11.88 13.80 -3.11
N GLU A 58 11.99 13.92 -1.80
CA GLU A 58 12.79 14.96 -1.17
C GLU A 58 14.29 14.66 -1.27
N GLN A 59 14.68 13.43 -1.59
CA GLN A 59 16.08 13.06 -1.79
C GLN A 59 16.49 13.36 -3.25
N ASP A 60 17.59 14.09 -3.46
CA ASP A 60 18.02 14.50 -4.81
C ASP A 60 18.41 13.31 -5.70
N ASP A 61 18.89 12.21 -5.11
CA ASP A 61 19.26 10.98 -5.80
C ASP A 61 18.06 10.16 -6.30
N ALA A 62 16.85 10.41 -5.78
CA ALA A 62 15.61 9.84 -6.33
C ALA A 62 15.31 10.37 -7.74
N TRP A 63 15.90 11.51 -8.13
CA TRP A 63 15.67 12.18 -9.40
C TRP A 63 16.73 11.81 -10.44
N ILE A 64 16.57 10.65 -11.06
CA ILE A 64 17.57 10.09 -11.99
C ILE A 64 17.53 10.68 -13.41
N TRP A 65 16.42 11.30 -13.80
CA TRP A 65 16.20 11.81 -15.16
C TRP A 65 16.36 13.33 -15.30
N GLN A 66 16.35 14.05 -14.19
CA GLN A 66 16.40 15.51 -14.13
C GLN A 66 16.64 15.97 -12.70
N ARG A 67 16.91 17.25 -12.46
CA ARG A 67 17.02 17.75 -11.09
C ARG A 67 15.65 17.93 -10.44
N ARG A 68 15.59 17.77 -9.11
CA ARG A 68 14.37 17.97 -8.31
C ARG A 68 13.77 19.37 -8.49
N ASP A 69 14.61 20.39 -8.40
CA ASP A 69 14.24 21.81 -8.50
C ASP A 69 13.81 22.22 -9.92
N GLU A 70 14.09 21.39 -10.91
CA GLU A 70 13.66 21.57 -12.32
C GLU A 70 12.34 20.86 -12.62
N PHE A 71 11.81 20.03 -11.70
CA PHE A 71 10.55 19.33 -11.93
C PHE A 71 9.36 20.28 -11.98
N ARG A 72 8.57 20.15 -13.05
CA ARG A 72 7.35 20.93 -13.31
C ARG A 72 6.11 20.03 -13.48
N GLY A 73 6.23 18.75 -13.17
CA GLY A 73 5.12 17.81 -13.24
C GLY A 73 4.05 18.08 -12.18
N ARG A 74 2.91 17.42 -12.34
CA ARG A 74 1.80 17.49 -11.37
C ARG A 74 2.12 16.66 -10.13
N GLY A 75 1.33 16.80 -9.08
CA GLY A 75 1.38 15.91 -7.91
C GLY A 75 2.47 16.22 -6.87
N HIS A 76 3.47 17.03 -7.21
CA HIS A 76 4.48 17.51 -6.24
C HIS A 76 4.33 19.02 -6.05
N ARG A 77 4.01 19.46 -4.84
CA ARG A 77 3.97 20.88 -4.46
C ARG A 77 4.71 21.04 -3.14
N GLU A 78 5.58 22.04 -3.03
CA GLU A 78 6.35 22.31 -1.82
C GLU A 78 5.44 22.58 -0.62
N SER A 79 4.35 23.35 -0.83
CA SER A 79 3.37 23.66 0.22
C SER A 79 2.51 22.48 0.69
N GLN A 80 2.63 21.30 0.07
CA GLN A 80 1.89 20.10 0.45
C GLN A 80 2.80 19.13 1.20
N ASP A 81 2.27 18.53 2.27
CA ASP A 81 2.92 17.49 3.07
C ASP A 81 2.99 16.13 2.35
N ALA A 82 2.30 15.99 1.21
CA ALA A 82 2.16 14.74 0.49
C ALA A 82 2.37 14.94 -1.02
N ALA A 83 2.86 13.88 -1.69
CA ALA A 83 3.05 13.82 -3.12
C ALA A 83 2.08 12.81 -3.74
N TRP A 84 1.46 13.18 -4.86
CA TRP A 84 0.31 12.48 -5.45
C TRP A 84 0.63 11.75 -6.76
N THR A 85 1.90 11.84 -7.17
CA THR A 85 2.45 11.15 -8.32
C THR A 85 3.72 10.45 -7.89
N PHE A 86 3.97 9.26 -8.43
CA PHE A 86 5.12 8.43 -8.09
C PHE A 86 5.36 7.40 -9.18
N GLU A 87 6.57 6.84 -9.19
CA GLU A 87 6.89 5.70 -10.04
C GLU A 87 6.42 4.42 -9.33
N PRO A 88 5.94 3.40 -10.05
CA PRO A 88 5.43 2.17 -9.43
C PRO A 88 6.48 1.45 -8.56
N LYS A 89 7.76 1.50 -8.94
CA LYS A 89 8.87 0.96 -8.13
C LYS A 89 9.03 1.65 -6.77
N VAL A 90 8.72 2.95 -6.68
CA VAL A 90 8.78 3.71 -5.42
C VAL A 90 7.66 3.24 -4.50
N ALA A 91 6.45 3.06 -5.03
CA ALA A 91 5.35 2.49 -4.27
C ALA A 91 5.66 1.08 -3.74
N ALA A 92 6.21 0.22 -4.60
CA ALA A 92 6.66 -1.12 -4.21
C ALA A 92 7.67 -1.04 -3.05
N ALA A 93 8.71 -0.21 -3.19
CA ALA A 93 9.74 -0.04 -2.16
C ALA A 93 9.18 0.46 -0.82
N ILE A 94 8.20 1.38 -0.85
CA ILE A 94 7.52 1.86 0.36
C ILE A 94 6.74 0.71 1.03
N PHE A 95 6.00 -0.09 0.26
CA PHE A 95 5.27 -1.23 0.84
C PHE A 95 6.19 -2.31 1.38
N GLU A 96 7.31 -2.60 0.73
CA GLU A 96 8.32 -3.53 1.26
C GLU A 96 8.91 -3.00 2.57
N ARG A 97 9.23 -1.70 2.63
CA ARG A 97 9.73 -1.06 3.85
C ARG A 97 8.70 -1.15 4.98
N TRP A 98 7.42 -0.90 4.69
CA TRP A 98 6.35 -1.02 5.68
C TRP A 98 6.15 -2.46 6.14
N ALA A 99 6.17 -3.44 5.23
CA ALA A 99 6.06 -4.84 5.61
C ALA A 99 7.21 -5.25 6.55
N ALA A 100 8.44 -4.87 6.23
CA ALA A 100 9.61 -5.12 7.08
C ALA A 100 9.52 -4.40 8.44
N HIS A 101 9.18 -3.12 8.45
CA HIS A 101 9.08 -2.30 9.66
C HIS A 101 8.02 -2.83 10.64
N GLU A 102 6.86 -3.23 10.12
CA GLU A 102 5.72 -3.69 10.91
C GLU A 102 5.78 -5.21 11.20
N GLY A 103 6.84 -5.91 10.77
CA GLY A 103 6.98 -7.36 10.96
C GLY A 103 5.93 -8.20 10.23
N ILE A 104 5.43 -7.72 9.09
CA ILE A 104 4.43 -8.41 8.28
C ILE A 104 5.13 -9.43 7.38
N GLU A 105 4.78 -10.70 7.53
CA GLU A 105 5.25 -11.75 6.63
C GLU A 105 4.51 -11.66 5.28
N VAL A 106 5.24 -11.73 4.18
CA VAL A 106 4.66 -11.68 2.83
C VAL A 106 5.11 -12.91 2.03
N LEU A 107 4.18 -13.81 1.78
CA LEU A 107 4.39 -14.96 0.89
C LEU A 107 3.98 -14.58 -0.53
N ARG A 108 4.91 -14.74 -1.48
CA ARG A 108 4.72 -14.37 -2.89
C ARG A 108 4.51 -15.60 -3.76
N GLY A 109 3.82 -15.41 -4.89
CA GLY A 109 3.50 -16.50 -5.81
C GLY A 109 2.52 -17.53 -5.26
N VAL A 110 1.82 -17.21 -4.17
CA VAL A 110 0.89 -18.11 -3.49
C VAL A 110 -0.52 -17.54 -3.51
N ARG A 111 -1.51 -18.44 -3.55
CA ARG A 111 -2.93 -18.10 -3.43
C ARG A 111 -3.52 -18.94 -2.31
N LEU A 112 -4.52 -18.38 -1.64
CA LEU A 112 -5.32 -19.14 -0.68
C LEU A 112 -6.03 -20.30 -1.42
N ASP A 113 -5.81 -21.53 -0.96
CA ASP A 113 -6.61 -22.67 -1.41
C ASP A 113 -8.02 -22.55 -0.80
N ARG A 114 -9.02 -22.53 -1.67
CA ARG A 114 -10.43 -22.37 -1.30
C ARG A 114 -11.23 -23.67 -1.40
N SER A 115 -10.60 -24.78 -1.77
CA SER A 115 -11.27 -26.07 -2.00
C SER A 115 -11.96 -26.64 -0.77
N ARG A 116 -11.51 -26.24 0.43
CA ARG A 116 -12.05 -26.67 1.73
C ARG A 116 -12.93 -25.63 2.44
N ILE A 117 -13.24 -24.51 1.78
CA ILE A 117 -14.11 -23.49 2.35
C ILE A 117 -15.57 -23.89 2.09
N GLU A 118 -16.18 -24.60 3.05
CA GLU A 118 -17.63 -24.80 3.06
C GLU A 118 -18.33 -23.52 3.51
N PHE A 119 -18.98 -22.83 2.57
CA PHE A 119 -19.88 -21.74 2.92
C PHE A 119 -21.21 -22.33 3.42
N ALA A 120 -21.33 -22.51 4.73
CA ALA A 120 -22.64 -22.76 5.33
C ALA A 120 -23.50 -21.48 5.19
N PRO A 121 -24.69 -21.52 4.58
CA PRO A 121 -25.55 -20.34 4.46
C PRO A 121 -26.06 -19.93 5.84
N THR A 122 -25.46 -18.91 6.46
CA THR A 122 -25.93 -18.37 7.75
C THR A 122 -27.05 -17.36 7.54
N TRP A 123 -28.23 -17.82 7.13
CA TRP A 123 -29.44 -17.04 7.36
C TRP A 123 -29.76 -17.11 8.86
N GLY A 124 -29.32 -16.11 9.63
CA GLY A 124 -29.80 -15.88 11.00
C GLY A 124 -28.79 -15.53 12.10
N ASN A 125 -27.47 -15.54 11.86
CA ASN A 125 -26.51 -15.12 12.90
C ASN A 125 -25.21 -14.54 12.31
N PRO A 126 -24.99 -13.21 12.38
CA PRO A 126 -23.84 -12.54 11.75
C PRO A 126 -22.49 -12.75 12.45
N SER A 127 -22.40 -13.60 13.48
CA SER A 127 -21.26 -13.62 14.40
C SER A 127 -20.19 -14.70 14.12
N ARG A 128 -20.32 -15.50 13.05
CA ARG A 128 -19.39 -16.63 12.82
C ARG A 128 -18.98 -16.78 11.36
N ILE A 129 -17.86 -16.15 11.00
CA ILE A 129 -16.99 -16.71 9.96
C ILE A 129 -16.04 -17.66 10.68
N ALA A 130 -16.33 -18.96 10.62
CA ALA A 130 -15.38 -19.98 11.04
C ALA A 130 -14.52 -20.35 9.82
N ALA A 131 -13.39 -19.65 9.64
CA ALA A 131 -12.31 -20.21 8.84
C ALA A 131 -11.60 -21.23 9.74
N VAL A 132 -11.86 -22.51 9.51
CA VAL A 132 -11.07 -23.60 10.11
C VAL A 132 -9.81 -23.72 9.25
N PHE A 133 -8.65 -23.41 9.83
CA PHE A 133 -7.33 -23.68 9.25
C PHE A 133 -6.88 -25.08 9.63
#